data_AF-A0A535KZC7-F1
#
_entry.id   AF-A0A535KZC7-F1
#
_cell.length_a   1.000
_cell.length_b   1.000
_cell.length_c   1.000
_cell.angle_alpha   90.00
_cell.angle_beta   90.00
_cell.angle_gamma   90.00
#
_symmetry.space_group_name_H-M   'P 1'
#
loop_
_entity.id
_entity.type
_entity.pdbx_description
1 polymer ?
#
loop_
_entity_poly.entity_id
_entity_poly.type
_entity_poly.pdbx_seq_one_letter_code
_entity_poly.pdbx_strand_id
1 'polypeptide(L)'
;RWFAGQWSDWTPLGGSFVSDPAVTSWGPGRLDIFVIGSDNTLQHKWYDGNWNDWISLGGALTSSPAAVTWGINRLDVFARSTDNTLVHIGFDGAWSAWEVFR
;
A
#
# COMPACT_ATOMS: atom_id res chain seq x y z
N ARG A 1 8.30 -6.77 12.80
CA ARG A 1 8.81 -6.56 14.19
C ARG A 1 8.29 -5.24 14.73
N TRP A 2 8.13 -5.11 16.03
CA TRP A 2 7.71 -3.88 16.72
C TRP A 2 8.61 -3.63 17.95
N PHE A 3 8.57 -2.43 18.52
CA PHE A 3 9.40 -2.05 19.67
C PHE A 3 8.54 -1.80 20.92
N ALA A 4 8.90 -2.42 22.04
CA ALA A 4 8.41 -2.08 23.37
C ALA A 4 9.45 -2.41 24.43
N GLY A 5 10.41 -1.51 24.63
CA GLY A 5 11.56 -1.72 25.51
C GLY A 5 12.62 -2.66 24.93
N GLN A 6 12.23 -3.55 24.02
CA GLN A 6 13.08 -4.33 23.14
C GLN A 6 12.38 -4.53 21.79
N TRP A 7 13.16 -4.88 20.76
CA TRP A 7 12.59 -5.27 19.47
C TRP A 7 12.00 -6.68 19.56
N SER A 8 10.81 -6.87 19.02
CA SER A 8 10.28 -8.21 18.76
C SER A 8 11.08 -8.90 17.65
N ASP A 9 10.88 -10.21 17.51
CA ASP A 9 11.33 -10.94 16.34
C ASP A 9 10.68 -10.42 15.06
N TRP A 10 11.32 -10.75 13.93
CA TRP A 10 10.73 -10.55 12.62
C TRP A 10 9.54 -11.50 12.42
N THR A 11 8.46 -10.95 11.88
CA THR A 11 7.26 -11.71 11.51
C THR A 11 7.08 -11.54 10.01
N PRO A 12 7.16 -12.62 9.22
CA PRO A 12 6.86 -12.56 7.80
C PRO A 12 5.40 -12.13 7.58
N LEU A 13 5.16 -11.23 6.63
CA LEU A 13 3.80 -10.82 6.25
C LEU A 13 3.25 -11.60 5.04
N GLY A 14 3.98 -12.62 4.58
CA GLY A 14 3.64 -13.44 3.43
C GLY A 14 3.69 -12.70 2.10
N GLY A 15 3.32 -13.39 1.03
CA GLY A 15 3.28 -12.86 -0.33
C GLY A 15 4.60 -12.96 -1.10
N SER A 16 4.53 -12.64 -2.39
CA SER A 16 5.66 -12.57 -3.31
C SER A 16 5.49 -11.30 -4.15
N PHE A 17 6.44 -10.38 -4.03
CA PHE A 17 6.32 -9.02 -4.56
C PHE A 17 7.53 -8.63 -5.38
N VAL A 18 7.32 -7.74 -6.34
CA VAL A 18 8.34 -7.32 -7.33
C VAL A 18 8.76 -5.85 -7.16
N SER A 19 8.35 -5.22 -6.07
CA SER A 19 8.72 -3.84 -5.74
C SER A 19 9.14 -3.67 -4.29
N ASP A 20 9.75 -2.52 -4.01
CA ASP A 20 9.87 -2.04 -2.64
C ASP A 20 8.48 -1.71 -2.07
N PRO A 21 8.27 -1.84 -0.75
CA PRO A 21 7.04 -1.44 -0.11
C PRO A 21 6.95 0.07 0.12
N ALA A 22 5.74 0.62 -0.05
CA ALA A 22 5.36 1.92 0.50
C ALA A 22 4.47 1.74 1.72
N VAL A 23 4.69 2.53 2.77
CA VAL A 23 3.94 2.41 4.02
C VAL A 23 3.48 3.79 4.48
N THR A 24 2.24 3.89 4.95
CA THR A 24 1.69 5.09 5.56
C THR A 24 0.83 4.77 6.79
N SER A 25 0.45 5.78 7.56
CA SER A 25 -0.40 5.65 8.74
C SER A 25 -1.22 6.92 8.94
N TRP A 26 -2.55 6.78 9.00
CA TRP A 26 -3.46 7.90 9.28
C TRP A 26 -3.77 8.08 10.78
N GLY A 27 -3.12 7.31 11.65
CA GLY A 27 -3.36 7.37 13.09
C GLY A 27 -2.77 6.19 13.88
N PRO A 28 -2.69 6.31 15.22
CA PRO A 28 -2.18 5.25 16.08
C PRO A 28 -2.90 3.92 15.86
N GLY A 29 -2.14 2.82 15.85
CA GLY A 29 -2.70 1.48 15.62
C GLY A 29 -3.09 1.20 14.17
N ARG A 30 -2.86 2.14 13.23
CA ARG A 30 -3.01 1.91 11.80
C ARG A 30 -1.66 1.84 11.09
N LEU A 31 -1.47 0.85 10.23
CA LEU A 31 -0.48 0.88 9.16
C LEU A 31 -1.11 0.40 7.85
N ASP A 32 -0.77 1.04 6.74
CA ASP A 32 -1.18 0.63 5.39
C ASP A 32 0.07 0.40 4.54
N ILE A 33 0.22 -0.83 4.02
CA ILE A 33 1.36 -1.26 3.23
C ILE A 33 0.91 -1.54 1.80
N PHE A 34 1.67 -1.00 0.85
CA PHE A 34 1.46 -1.17 -0.58
C PHE A 34 2.71 -1.72 -1.24
N VAL A 35 2.53 -2.72 -2.11
CA VAL A 35 3.59 -3.37 -2.90
C VAL A 35 3.03 -3.77 -4.26
N ILE A 36 3.89 -4.01 -5.24
CA ILE A 36 3.47 -4.56 -6.54
C ILE A 36 3.59 -6.09 -6.52
N GLY A 37 2.50 -6.77 -6.86
CA GLY A 37 2.46 -8.21 -7.07
C GLY A 37 3.17 -8.64 -8.35
N SER A 38 3.49 -9.93 -8.48
CA SER A 38 4.11 -10.46 -9.71
C SER A 38 3.23 -10.33 -10.97
N ASP A 39 1.94 -10.02 -10.79
CA ASP A 39 0.97 -9.73 -11.85
C ASP A 39 0.88 -8.23 -12.20
N ASN A 40 1.81 -7.41 -11.70
CA ASN A 40 1.87 -5.95 -11.85
C ASN A 40 0.68 -5.18 -11.24
N THR A 41 -0.10 -5.82 -10.36
CA THR A 41 -1.18 -5.14 -9.62
C THR A 41 -0.68 -4.57 -8.30
N LEU A 42 -1.31 -3.48 -7.85
CA LEU A 42 -1.09 -2.95 -6.51
C LEU A 42 -1.72 -3.89 -5.48
N GLN A 43 -0.93 -4.34 -4.52
CA GLN A 43 -1.36 -5.17 -3.41
C GLN A 43 -1.36 -4.32 -2.14
N HIS A 44 -2.40 -4.48 -1.32
CA HIS A 44 -2.58 -3.74 -0.07
C HIS A 44 -2.76 -4.69 1.10
N LYS A 45 -2.08 -4.40 2.21
CA LYS A 45 -2.28 -5.03 3.51
C LYS A 45 -2.26 -3.97 4.58
N TRP A 46 -3.07 -4.12 5.60
CA TRP A 46 -3.13 -3.15 6.68
C TRP A 46 -3.15 -3.80 8.05
N TYR A 47 -2.74 -3.01 9.03
CA TYR A 47 -2.81 -3.30 10.45
C TYR A 47 -3.81 -2.36 11.11
N ASP A 48 -4.74 -2.89 11.90
CA ASP A 48 -5.74 -2.14 12.68
C ASP A 48 -5.93 -2.73 14.10
N GLY A 49 -4.85 -3.26 14.66
CA GLY A 49 -4.86 -4.13 15.84
C GLY A 49 -4.54 -5.58 15.48
N ASN A 50 -4.88 -5.98 14.24
CA ASN A 50 -4.45 -7.22 13.63
C ASN A 50 -3.98 -6.97 12.19
N TRP A 51 -3.13 -7.86 11.68
CA TRP A 51 -2.81 -7.86 10.25
C TRP A 51 -3.96 -8.48 9.47
N ASN A 52 -4.48 -7.75 8.50
CA ASN A 52 -5.50 -8.25 7.56
C ASN A 52 -4.85 -8.95 6.37
N ASP A 53 -5.59 -9.66 5.53
CA ASP A 53 -5.03 -10.34 4.36
C ASP A 53 -4.59 -9.36 3.26
N TRP A 54 -3.71 -9.83 2.38
CA TRP A 54 -3.36 -9.09 1.17
C TRP A 54 -4.57 -9.05 0.24
N ILE A 55 -4.88 -7.87 -0.29
CA ILE A 55 -5.89 -7.69 -1.34
C ILE A 55 -5.26 -7.02 -2.56
N SER A 56 -5.68 -7.44 -3.75
CA SER A 56 -5.33 -6.73 -4.99
C SER A 56 -6.27 -5.53 -5.16
N LEU A 57 -5.69 -4.37 -5.44
CA LEU A 57 -6.39 -3.15 -5.86
C LEU A 57 -6.32 -2.96 -7.38
N GLY A 58 -5.87 -3.98 -8.12
CA GLY A 58 -5.74 -3.95 -9.58
C GLY A 58 -4.64 -3.00 -10.06
N GLY A 59 -4.83 -2.44 -11.25
CA GLY A 59 -3.84 -1.61 -11.94
C GLY A 59 -2.88 -2.40 -12.83
N ALA A 60 -1.92 -1.69 -13.43
CA ALA A 60 -0.84 -2.24 -14.24
C ALA A 60 0.40 -1.35 -14.06
N LEU A 61 1.25 -1.70 -13.09
CA LEU A 61 2.26 -0.79 -12.53
C LEU A 61 3.68 -1.29 -12.79
N THR A 62 4.60 -0.34 -13.00
CA THR A 62 6.01 -0.60 -13.37
C THR A 62 7.03 0.09 -12.46
N SER A 63 6.58 0.68 -11.35
CA SER A 63 7.43 1.25 -10.32
C SER A 63 6.97 0.79 -8.93
N SER A 64 7.86 0.88 -7.94
CA SER A 64 7.44 0.85 -6.54
C SER A 64 6.38 1.94 -6.31
N PRO A 65 5.35 1.65 -5.49
CA PRO A 65 4.35 2.65 -5.15
C PRO A 65 4.96 3.74 -4.26
N ALA A 66 4.29 4.88 -4.20
CA ALA A 66 4.45 5.89 -3.16
C ALA A 66 3.09 6.08 -2.49
N ALA A 67 3.04 6.04 -1.16
CA ALA A 67 1.81 6.14 -0.39
C ALA A 67 1.89 7.31 0.58
N VAL A 68 0.80 8.07 0.68
CA VAL A 68 0.68 9.20 1.59
C VAL A 68 -0.73 9.23 2.19
N THR A 69 -0.86 9.94 3.31
CA THR A 69 -2.14 10.32 3.89
C THR A 69 -2.05 11.77 4.33
N TRP A 70 -3.17 12.49 4.24
CA TRP A 70 -3.33 13.85 4.77
C TRP A 70 -4.51 13.97 5.73
N GLY A 71 -5.13 12.84 6.12
CA GLY A 71 -6.28 12.82 7.02
C GLY A 71 -6.69 11.43 7.47
N ILE A 72 -7.51 11.38 8.53
CA ILE A 72 -8.11 10.12 8.99
C ILE A 72 -9.01 9.57 7.88
N ASN A 73 -8.97 8.26 7.67
CA ASN A 73 -9.76 7.59 6.63
C ASN A 73 -9.43 8.07 5.20
N ARG A 74 -8.19 8.55 4.97
CA ARG A 74 -7.63 8.95 3.68
C ARG A 74 -6.33 8.22 3.37
N LEU A 75 -6.26 7.60 2.19
CA LEU A 75 -4.99 7.16 1.60
C LEU A 75 -4.92 7.63 0.16
N ASP A 76 -3.72 7.96 -0.29
CA ASP A 76 -3.42 8.27 -1.69
C ASP A 76 -2.17 7.48 -2.09
N VAL A 77 -2.29 6.68 -3.16
CA VAL A 77 -1.21 5.84 -3.68
C VAL A 77 -0.92 6.20 -5.12
N PHE A 78 0.36 6.44 -5.41
CA PHE A 78 0.84 6.82 -6.74
C PHE A 78 1.85 5.79 -7.23
N ALA A 79 1.85 5.54 -8.53
CA ALA A 79 2.83 4.69 -9.20
C ALA A 79 2.91 5.03 -10.68
N ARG A 80 3.97 4.55 -11.36
CA ARG A 80 4.06 4.61 -12.81
C ARG A 80 3.33 3.42 -13.43
N SER A 81 2.52 3.67 -14.45
CA SER A 81 1.82 2.63 -15.21
C SER A 81 2.73 1.92 -16.23
N THR A 82 2.20 0.93 -16.93
CA THR A 82 2.83 0.32 -18.12
C THR A 82 2.99 1.30 -19.28
N ASP A 83 2.17 2.35 -19.34
CA ASP A 83 2.21 3.39 -20.38
C ASP A 83 3.17 4.54 -20.02
N ASN A 84 3.98 4.38 -18.97
CA ASN A 84 4.87 5.39 -18.41
C ASN A 84 4.18 6.68 -17.93
N THR A 85 2.88 6.60 -17.61
CA THR A 85 2.13 7.71 -17.00
C THR A 85 2.10 7.58 -15.48
N LEU A 86 1.97 8.72 -14.80
CA LEU A 86 1.70 8.72 -13.37
C LEU A 86 0.22 8.37 -13.17
N VAL A 87 -0.04 7.35 -12.34
CA VAL A 87 -1.38 6.94 -11.96
C VAL A 87 -1.57 7.02 -10.45
N HIS A 88 -2.82 7.14 -10.04
CA HIS A 88 -3.25 7.34 -8.66
C HIS A 88 -4.48 6.50 -8.36
N ILE A 89 -4.57 6.01 -7.12
CA ILE A 89 -5.78 5.47 -6.52
C ILE A 89 -5.91 6.02 -5.11
N GLY A 90 -7.12 6.46 -4.74
CA GLY A 90 -7.42 7.03 -3.43
C GLY A 90 -8.36 6.14 -2.61
N PHE A 91 -8.33 6.29 -1.30
CA PHE A 91 -9.27 5.64 -0.37
C PHE A 91 -9.98 6.67 0.52
N ASP A 92 -11.32 6.69 0.51
CA ASP A 92 -12.18 7.56 1.35
C ASP A 92 -13.21 6.86 2.24
N GLY A 93 -12.97 5.60 2.57
CA GLY A 93 -14.01 4.68 3.01
C GLY A 93 -14.36 3.68 1.92
N ALA A 94 -14.08 4.03 0.67
CA ALA A 94 -14.00 3.11 -0.47
C ALA A 94 -12.77 3.45 -1.32
N TRP A 95 -12.27 2.45 -2.05
CA TRP A 95 -11.25 2.66 -3.07
C TRP A 95 -11.88 3.32 -4.30
N SER A 96 -11.23 4.35 -4.83
CA SER A 96 -11.58 4.95 -6.11
C SER A 96 -11.27 4.01 -7.28
N ALA A 97 -11.70 4.38 -8.49
CA ALA A 97 -11.08 3.83 -9.69
C ALA A 97 -9.64 4.38 -9.84
N TRP A 98 -8.84 3.70 -10.66
CA TRP A 98 -7.53 4.21 -11.06
C TRP A 98 -7.66 5.45 -11.92
N GLU A 99 -6.92 6.49 -11.56
CA GLU A 99 -6.86 7.77 -12.27
C GLU A 99 -5.49 7.95 -12.90
N VAL A 100 -5.45 8.53 -14.11
CA VAL A 100 -4.21 8.89 -14.80
C VAL A 100 -4.01 10.39 -14.65
N PHE A 101 -2.88 10.81 -14.10
CA PHE A 101 -2.50 12.21 -14.06
C PHE A 101 -2.08 12.64 -15.48
N ARG A 102 -2.78 13.63 -16.01
CA ARG A 102 -2.51 14.26 -17.31
C ARG A 102 -2.02 15.69 -17.11
#